data_AF-A0A7L9BTX2-F1
#
_entry.id   AF-A0A7L9BTX2-F1
#
_cell.length_a   1.000
_cell.length_b   1.000
_cell.length_c   1.000
_cell.angle_alpha   90.00
_cell.angle_beta   90.00
_cell.angle_gamma   90.00
#
_symmetry.space_group_name_H-M   'P 1'
#
loop_
_entity.id
_entity.type
_entity.pdbx_description
1 polymer ?
#
loop_
_entity_poly.entity_id
_entity_poly.type
_entity_poly.pdbx_seq_one_letter_code
_entity_poly.pdbx_strand_id
1 'polypeptide(L)'
;MSFEEKGEGVIAALDGEELKLIYRVLHQHLGEHPELMDTDFLIELQNHLQRKARADGVDISDHGAWDRWIGNDDAPSCDLRNVRRRKIE
;
A
#
# COMPACT_ATOMS: atom_id res chain seq x y z
N MET A 1 6.71 -15.58 13.59
CA MET A 1 5.40 -15.31 12.97
C MET A 1 4.87 -16.62 12.44
N SER A 2 3.65 -17.00 12.82
CA SER A 2 2.94 -18.16 12.27
C SER A 2 1.83 -17.66 11.36
N PHE A 3 1.72 -18.30 10.21
CA PHE A 3 0.50 -18.27 9.41
C PHE A 3 -0.39 -19.39 9.95
N GLU A 4 -1.59 -19.05 10.37
CA GLU A 4 -2.61 -20.00 10.83
C GLU A 4 -3.69 -20.09 9.77
N GLU A 5 -3.95 -21.29 9.26
CA GLU A 5 -5.06 -21.56 8.37
C GLU A 5 -6.38 -21.47 9.14
N LYS A 6 -7.32 -20.67 8.65
CA LYS A 6 -8.66 -20.56 9.20
C LYS A 6 -9.69 -20.61 8.07
N GLY A 7 -10.27 -21.80 7.88
CA GLY A 7 -11.12 -22.07 6.73
C GLY A 7 -10.32 -21.99 5.45
N GLU A 8 -10.76 -21.16 4.50
CA GLU A 8 -10.04 -20.89 3.24
C GLU A 8 -9.03 -19.75 3.36
N GLY A 9 -8.94 -19.09 4.52
CA GLY A 9 -8.11 -17.92 4.75
C GLY A 9 -6.88 -18.20 5.61
N VAL A 10 -5.99 -17.21 5.68
CA VAL A 10 -4.80 -17.22 6.53
C VAL A 10 -4.87 -16.06 7.51
N ILE A 11 -4.58 -16.33 8.79
CA ILE A 11 -4.40 -15.31 9.83
C ILE A 11 -2.94 -15.25 10.21
N ALA A 12 -2.41 -14.03 10.35
CA ALA A 12 -1.09 -13.79 10.88
C ALA A 12 -1.09 -12.55 11.78
N ALA A 13 -0.33 -12.62 12.87
CA ALA A 13 0.02 -11.45 13.66
C ALA A 13 1.29 -10.82 13.05
N LEU A 14 1.07 -9.82 12.20
CA LEU A 14 2.13 -9.10 11.47
C LEU A 14 2.30 -7.70 12.05
N ASP A 15 3.53 -7.19 12.05
CA ASP A 15 3.82 -5.84 12.53
C ASP A 15 3.30 -4.76 11.56
N GLY A 16 2.83 -3.64 12.11
CA GLY A 16 2.24 -2.56 11.31
C GLY A 16 3.23 -1.87 10.37
N GLU A 17 4.49 -1.72 10.78
CA GLU A 17 5.52 -1.09 9.96
C GLU A 17 6.01 -2.05 8.87
N GLU A 18 6.05 -3.36 9.14
CA GLU A 18 6.28 -4.39 8.12
C GLU A 18 5.19 -4.36 7.04
N LEU A 19 3.92 -4.27 7.43
CA LEU A 19 2.80 -4.17 6.48
C LEU A 19 2.90 -2.91 5.60
N LYS A 20 3.29 -1.76 6.17
CA LYS A 20 3.53 -0.53 5.41
C LYS A 20 4.68 -0.72 4.42
N LEU A 21 5.79 -1.35 4.82
CA LEU A 21 6.91 -1.65 3.93
C LEU A 21 6.48 -2.54 2.76
N ILE A 22 5.80 -3.65 3.04
CA ILE A 22 5.32 -4.59 2.03
C ILE A 22 4.39 -3.87 1.04
N TYR A 23 3.44 -3.08 1.55
CA TYR A 23 2.54 -2.29 0.71
C TYR A 23 3.31 -1.35 -0.21
N ARG A 24 4.27 -0.57 0.33
CA ARG A 24 5.08 0.37 -0.48
C ARG A 24 5.83 -0.34 -1.61
N VAL A 25 6.47 -1.48 -1.31
CA VAL A 25 7.23 -2.25 -2.29
C VAL A 25 6.30 -2.75 -3.40
N LEU A 26 5.21 -3.43 -3.05
CA LEU A 26 4.26 -3.94 -4.03
C LEU A 26 3.63 -2.82 -4.87
N HIS A 27 3.26 -1.72 -4.23
CA HIS A 27 2.64 -0.58 -4.89
C HIS A 27 3.59 0.13 -5.87
N GLN A 28 4.90 0.18 -5.57
CA GLN A 28 5.90 0.76 -6.48
C GLN A 28 6.06 -0.06 -7.78
N HIS A 29 5.81 -1.37 -7.72
CA HIS A 29 5.96 -2.28 -8.86
C HIS A 29 4.67 -2.46 -9.70
N LEU A 30 3.57 -1.78 -9.38
CA LEU A 30 2.31 -1.86 -10.15
C LEU A 30 2.48 -1.51 -11.64
N GLY A 31 3.44 -0.65 -11.99
CA GLY A 31 3.72 -0.29 -13.39
C GLY A 31 4.38 -1.41 -14.20
N GLU A 32 5.07 -2.35 -13.53
CA GLU A 32 5.74 -3.50 -14.12
C GLU A 32 4.88 -4.78 -14.02
N HIS A 33 4.03 -4.83 -12.99
CA HIS A 33 3.18 -5.95 -12.64
C HIS A 33 1.72 -5.48 -12.43
N PRO A 34 0.99 -5.12 -13.52
CA PRO A 34 -0.39 -4.65 -13.40
C PRO A 34 -1.33 -5.68 -12.78
N GLU A 35 -1.02 -6.98 -12.88
CA GLU A 35 -1.75 -8.07 -12.24
C GLU A 35 -1.84 -7.93 -10.72
N LEU A 36 -0.91 -7.22 -10.09
CA LEU A 36 -0.96 -6.95 -8.64
C LEU A 36 -2.19 -6.13 -8.25
N MET A 37 -2.71 -5.28 -9.15
CA MET A 37 -3.90 -4.45 -8.90
C MET A 37 -5.15 -5.28 -8.62
N ASP A 38 -5.21 -6.50 -9.17
CA ASP A 38 -6.36 -7.39 -9.05
C ASP A 38 -6.18 -8.44 -7.95
N THR A 39 -5.06 -8.41 -7.22
CA THR A 39 -4.82 -9.36 -6.13
C THR A 39 -5.61 -8.97 -4.88
N ASP A 40 -6.39 -9.92 -4.35
CA ASP A 40 -7.10 -9.75 -3.08
C ASP A 40 -6.15 -9.33 -1.95
N PHE A 41 -4.92 -9.85 -1.96
CA PHE A 41 -3.91 -9.50 -0.97
C PHE A 41 -3.58 -8.01 -0.96
N LEU A 42 -3.28 -7.40 -2.12
CA LEU A 42 -2.91 -6.00 -2.17
C LEU A 42 -4.09 -5.08 -1.84
N ILE A 43 -5.29 -5.45 -2.30
CA ILE A 43 -6.54 -4.75 -2.00
C ILE A 43 -6.81 -4.75 -0.49
N GLU A 44 -6.77 -5.92 0.14
CA GLU A 44 -7.02 -6.06 1.57
C GLU A 44 -5.93 -5.41 2.43
N LEU A 45 -4.67 -5.49 2.00
CA LEU A 45 -3.57 -4.78 2.65
C LEU A 45 -3.78 -3.27 2.61
N GLN A 46 -4.13 -2.71 1.44
CA GLN A 46 -4.43 -1.29 1.31
C GLN A 46 -5.62 -0.88 2.19
N ASN A 47 -6.72 -1.64 2.15
CA ASN A 47 -7.91 -1.38 2.96
C ASN A 47 -7.59 -1.43 4.46
N HIS A 48 -6.79 -2.39 4.90
CA HIS A 48 -6.34 -2.51 6.29
C HIS A 48 -5.53 -1.28 6.73
N LEU A 49 -4.53 -0.89 5.94
CA LEU A 49 -3.68 0.27 6.24
C LEU A 49 -4.47 1.58 6.23
N GLN A 50 -5.40 1.76 5.29
CA GLN A 50 -6.26 2.93 5.23
C GLN A 50 -7.18 3.05 6.46
N ARG A 51 -7.72 1.94 6.97
CA ARG A 51 -8.50 1.95 8.21
C ARG A 51 -7.63 2.39 9.40
N LYS A 52 -6.39 1.91 9.48
CA LYS A 52 -5.44 2.31 10.53
C LYS A 52 -5.07 3.78 10.45
N ALA A 53 -4.73 4.27 9.26
CA ALA A 53 -4.43 5.69 9.03
C ALA A 53 -5.59 6.60 9.43
N ARG A 54 -6.82 6.25 9.06
CA ARG A 54 -8.03 6.98 9.48
C ARG A 54 -8.21 6.98 11.00
N ALA A 55 -7.95 5.86 11.67
CA ALA A 55 -8.01 5.77 13.12
C ALA A 55 -6.94 6.66 13.80
N ASP A 56 -5.80 6.84 13.14
CA ASP A 56 -4.73 7.76 13.56
C ASP A 56 -5.02 9.24 13.17
N GLY A 57 -6.17 9.54 12.58
CA GLY A 57 -6.59 10.89 12.20
C GLY A 57 -6.00 11.39 10.87
N VAL A 58 -5.44 10.51 10.06
CA VAL A 58 -4.90 10.85 8.74
C VAL A 58 -6.01 10.93 7.70
N ASP A 59 -6.06 12.05 6.98
CA ASP A 59 -6.86 12.16 5.77
C ASP A 59 -6.20 11.39 4.62
N ILE A 60 -6.69 10.18 4.37
CA ILE A 60 -6.16 9.33 3.29
C ILE A 60 -6.51 9.82 1.88
N SER A 61 -7.37 10.83 1.74
CA SER A 61 -7.65 11.47 0.45
C SER A 61 -6.57 12.49 0.07
N ASP A 62 -5.82 12.99 1.06
CA ASP A 62 -4.58 13.74 0.83
C ASP A 62 -3.43 12.74 0.58
N HIS A 63 -2.99 12.66 -0.68
CA HIS A 63 -1.87 11.82 -1.09
C HIS A 63 -0.59 12.08 -0.29
N GLY A 64 -0.31 13.33 0.08
CA GLY A 64 0.86 13.68 0.88
C GLY A 64 0.74 13.22 2.33
N ALA A 65 -0.46 13.33 2.92
CA ALA A 65 -0.72 12.82 4.27
C ALA A 65 -0.64 11.28 4.31
N TRP A 66 -1.21 10.61 3.31
CA TRP A 66 -1.08 9.16 3.13
C TRP A 66 0.37 8.72 2.97
N ASP A 67 1.12 9.33 2.05
CA ASP A 67 2.52 9.01 1.77
C ASP A 67 3.38 9.12 3.04
N ARG A 68 3.25 10.20 3.80
CA ARG A 68 3.97 10.36 5.07
C ARG A 68 3.61 9.27 6.08
N TRP A 69 2.32 8.95 6.23
CA TRP A 69 1.88 7.96 7.21
C TRP A 69 2.35 6.53 6.89
N ILE A 70 2.41 6.17 5.61
CA ILE A 70 3.00 4.90 5.17
C ILE A 70 4.53 4.93 5.19
N GLY A 71 5.19 6.03 5.57
CA GLY A 71 6.64 6.21 5.64
C GLY A 71 7.32 6.41 4.29
N ASN A 72 6.61 6.99 3.33
CA ASN A 72 7.12 7.34 2.00
C ASN A 72 7.63 8.80 2.00
N ASP A 73 8.42 9.17 3.00
CA ASP A 73 8.92 10.54 3.17
C ASP A 73 9.91 10.93 2.04
N ASP A 74 10.58 9.92 1.47
CA ASP A 74 11.40 9.87 0.25
C ASP A 74 10.73 10.25 -1.08
N ALA A 75 9.40 10.42 -1.07
CA ALA A 75 8.58 10.56 -2.25
C ALA A 75 8.90 11.82 -3.07
N PRO A 76 9.41 11.72 -4.32
CA PRO A 76 9.31 12.87 -5.22
C PRO A 76 7.82 13.21 -5.38
N SER A 77 7.50 14.51 -5.51
CA SER A 77 6.11 14.98 -5.57
C SER A 77 5.27 14.21 -6.59
N CYS A 78 3.94 14.17 -6.39
CA CYS A 78 3.00 13.52 -7.31
C CYS A 78 3.24 13.95 -8.77
N ASP A 79 3.56 15.23 -8.98
CA ASP A 79 3.91 15.78 -10.28
C ASP A 79 5.12 15.08 -10.90
N LEU A 80 6.21 14.93 -10.14
CA LEU A 80 7.44 14.26 -10.58
C LEU A 80 7.27 12.75 -10.81
N ARG A 81 6.42 12.10 -10.02
CA ARG A 81 6.08 10.67 -10.19
C ARG A 81 5.32 10.41 -11.49
N ASN A 82 4.42 11.31 -11.85
CA ASN A 82 3.61 11.18 -13.06
C ASN A 82 4.39 11.53 -14.33
N VAL A 83 5.55 12.21 -14.26
CA VAL A 83 6.41 12.47 -15.44
C VAL A 83 6.89 11.18 -16.11
N ARG A 84 7.08 10.09 -15.34
CA ARG A 84 7.51 8.78 -15.87
C ARG A 84 6.36 7.87 -16.27
N ARG A 85 5.11 8.28 -16.04
CA ARG A 85 3.94 7.53 -16.49
C ARG A 85 3.88 7.67 -17.99
N ARG A 86 4.34 6.65 -18.73
CA ARG A 86 4.22 6.60 -20.20
C ARG A 86 2.79 6.98 -20.57
N LYS A 87 2.62 8.07 -21.32
CA LYS A 87 1.39 8.27 -22.07
C LYS A 87 1.30 7.09 -23.01
N ILE A 88 0.30 6.24 -22.80
CA ILE A 88 -0.10 5.26 -23.78
C ILE A 88 -0.66 6.12 -24.93
N GLU A 89 0.10 6.19 -26.03
CA GLU A 89 -0.41 6.64 -27.34
C GLU A 89 -1.27 5.54 -27.96
#